data_AF-A0A7X7YUK8-F1
#
_entry.id   AF-A0A7X7YUK8-F1
#
_cell.length_a   1.000
_cell.length_b   1.000
_cell.length_c   1.000
_cell.angle_alpha   90.00
_cell.angle_beta   90.00
_cell.angle_gamma   90.00
#
_symmetry.space_group_name_H-M   'P 1'
#
loop_
_entity.id
_entity.type
_entity.pdbx_description
1 polymer ?
#
loop_
_entity_poly.entity_id
_entity_poly.type
_entity_poly.pdbx_seq_one_letter_code
_entity_poly.pdbx_strand_id
1 'polypeptide(L)' 'MTGTRVAQMNHVERFRAVMGFLGVDRLPRWEWAMWWDQTIDRWRGEGLPARCQSVFDISQYFGLDPYMQ' A
#
# COMPACT_ATOMS: atom_id res chain seq x y z
N MET A 1 -13.26 27.19 -1.23
CA MET A 1 -12.83 26.39 -2.40
C MET A 1 -13.09 24.94 -2.08
N THR A 2 -14.15 24.35 -2.64
CA THR A 2 -14.52 22.96 -2.38
C THR A 2 -13.65 22.10 -3.30
N GLY A 3 -12.60 21.47 -2.76
CA GLY A 3 -11.77 20.56 -3.53
C GLY A 3 -12.62 19.39 -4.04
N THR A 4 -12.64 19.16 -5.35
CA THR A 4 -13.29 18.00 -5.96
C THR A 4 -12.72 16.74 -5.31
N ARG A 5 -13.54 15.98 -4.58
CA ARG A 5 -13.16 14.64 -4.11
C ARG A 5 -12.97 13.75 -5.34
N VAL A 6 -11.73 13.36 -5.61
CA VAL A 6 -11.43 12.31 -6.60
C VAL A 6 -12.02 11.00 -6.06
N ALA A 7 -12.67 10.21 -6.92
CA ALA A 7 -13.18 8.89 -6.56
C ALA A 7 -12.04 7.99 -6.06
N GLN A 8 -12.33 7.13 -5.07
CA GLN A 8 -11.35 6.18 -4.56
C GLN A 8 -10.96 5.21 -5.67
N MET A 9 -9.65 5.03 -5.89
CA MET A 9 -9.09 4.16 -6.93
C MET A 9 -8.52 2.88 -6.32
N ASN A 10 -8.57 1.77 -7.04
CA ASN A 10 -7.70 0.63 -6.74
C ASN A 10 -6.27 0.88 -7.24
N HIS A 11 -5.32 0.00 -6.89
CA HIS A 11 -3.90 0.19 -7.22
C HIS A 11 -3.63 0.19 -8.74
N VAL A 12 -4.37 -0.59 -9.52
CA VAL A 12 -4.23 -0.65 -10.99
C VAL A 12 -4.76 0.62 -11.64
N GLU A 13 -5.95 1.07 -11.24
CA GLU A 13 -6.56 2.32 -11.71
C GLU A 13 -5.65 3.51 -11.44
N ARG A 14 -5.12 3.60 -10.22
CA ARG A 14 -4.21 4.65 -9.80
C ARG A 14 -2.92 4.63 -10.61
N PHE A 15 -2.31 3.46 -10.79
CA PHE A 15 -1.10 3.33 -11.61
C PHE A 15 -1.33 3.83 -13.04
N ARG A 16 -2.41 3.37 -13.69
CA ARG A 16 -2.75 3.81 -15.06
C ARG A 16 -3.02 5.31 -15.15
N ALA A 17 -3.72 5.88 -14.17
CA ALA A 17 -3.99 7.31 -14.12
C ALA A 17 -2.70 8.14 -13.99
N VAL A 18 -1.75 7.72 -13.14
CA VAL A 18 -0.43 8.37 -13.05
C VAL A 18 0.32 8.30 -14.39
N MET A 19 0.37 7.12 -15.02
CA MET A 19 1.06 6.96 -16.31
C MET A 19 0.39 7.75 -17.44
N GLY A 20 -0.91 8.04 -17.31
CA GLY A 20 -1.67 8.90 -18.22
C GLY A 20 -1.70 10.39 -17.85
N PHE A 21 -0.95 10.82 -16.83
CA PHE A 21 -0.95 12.20 -16.32
C PHE A 21 -2.33 12.73 -15.90
N LEU A 22 -3.18 11.85 -15.37
CA LEU A 22 -4.51 12.19 -14.88
C LEU A 22 -4.49 12.47 -13.37
N GLY A 23 -5.55 13.10 -12.86
CA GLY A 23 -5.75 13.29 -11.43
C GLY A 23 -5.96 11.96 -10.70
N VAL A 24 -5.35 11.82 -9.51
CA VAL A 24 -5.42 10.60 -8.68
C VAL A 24 -5.87 10.92 -7.26
N ASP A 25 -6.43 9.91 -6.57
CA ASP A 25 -6.85 10.03 -5.16
C ASP A 25 -5.67 10.08 -4.18
N ARG A 26 -4.55 9.42 -4.54
CA ARG A 26 -3.20 9.54 -3.97
C ARG A 26 -2.18 9.02 -4.98
N LEU A 27 -0.90 9.23 -4.73
CA LEU A 27 0.16 8.57 -5.50
C LEU A 27 0.24 7.06 -5.20
N PRO A 28 0.64 6.22 -6.18
CA PRO A 28 1.03 4.85 -5.93
C PRO A 28 2.16 4.77 -4.90
N ARG A 29 2.09 3.79 -4.01
CA ARG A 29 3.08 3.55 -2.96
C ARG A 29 3.18 2.04 -2.77
N TRP A 30 4.26 1.41 -3.20
CA TRP A 30 4.52 0.01 -2.90
C TRP A 30 5.96 -0.13 -2.41
N GLU A 31 6.22 -1.21 -1.70
CA GLU A 31 7.57 -1.63 -1.38
C GLU A 31 7.98 -2.70 -2.39
N TRP A 32 9.19 -2.58 -2.95
CA TRP A 32 9.72 -3.55 -3.92
C TRP A 32 10.30 -4.78 -3.22
N ALA A 33 10.89 -4.60 -2.03
CA ALA A 33 11.51 -5.67 -1.28
C ALA A 33 10.56 -6.30 -0.25
N MET A 34 10.50 -7.63 -0.20
CA MET A 34 9.86 -8.32 0.91
C MET A 34 10.62 -8.07 2.22
N TRP A 35 9.91 -8.13 3.34
CA TRP A 35 10.52 -7.92 4.66
C TRP A 35 11.24 -9.16 5.14
N TRP A 36 12.32 -8.94 5.85
CA TRP A 36 13.06 -9.99 6.55
C TRP A 36 12.24 -10.48 7.73
N ASP A 37 12.31 -11.77 8.03
CA ASP A 37 11.59 -12.36 9.17
C ASP A 37 11.92 -11.63 10.49
N GLN A 38 13.18 -11.24 10.70
CA GLN A 38 13.61 -10.45 11.86
C GLN A 38 12.89 -9.10 11.97
N THR A 39 12.59 -8.46 10.85
CA THR A 39 11.81 -7.21 10.81
C THR A 39 10.37 -7.47 11.21
N ILE A 40 9.78 -8.55 10.68
CA ILE A 40 8.40 -8.94 11.00
C ILE A 40 8.28 -9.31 12.48
N ASP A 41 9.22 -10.07 13.02
CA ASP A 41 9.27 -10.46 14.44
C ASP A 41 9.38 -9.25 15.36
N ARG A 42 10.23 -8.28 15.02
CA ARG A 42 10.30 -7.01 15.76
C ARG A 42 8.96 -6.27 15.72
N TRP A 43 8.36 -6.14 14.54
CA TRP A 43 7.06 -5.50 14.38
C TRP A 43 5.95 -6.21 15.14
N ARG A 44 5.95 -7.54 15.25
CA ARG A 44 5.03 -8.30 16.11
C ARG A 44 5.15 -7.87 17.56
N GLY A 45 6.37 -7.73 18.07
CA GLY A 45 6.64 -7.19 19.41
C GLY A 45 6.19 -5.73 19.60
N GLU A 46 6.14 -4.97 18.51
CA GLU A 46 5.71 -3.56 18.48
C GLU A 46 4.20 -3.37 18.20
N GLY A 47 3.45 -4.46 18.03
CA GLY A 47 1.99 -4.42 17.88
C GLY A 47 1.47 -4.65 16.46
N LEU A 48 2.26 -5.22 15.54
CA LEU A 48 1.76 -5.67 14.25
C LEU A 48 0.64 -6.70 14.43
N PRO A 49 -0.60 -6.43 13.96
CA PRO A 49 -1.74 -7.27 14.27
C PRO A 49 -1.57 -8.72 13.81
N ALA A 50 -1.98 -9.68 14.64
CA ALA A 50 -1.88 -11.11 14.35
C ALA A 50 -2.62 -11.54 13.06
N ARG A 51 -3.53 -10.73 12.51
CA ARG A 51 -4.14 -11.00 11.19
C ARG A 51 -3.18 -10.80 10.01
N CYS A 52 -2.10 -10.05 10.19
CA CYS A 52 -1.16 -9.72 9.12
C CYS A 52 -0.19 -10.89 8.90
N GLN A 53 -0.58 -11.90 8.12
CA GLN A 53 0.17 -13.18 7.99
C GLN A 53 1.03 -13.26 6.72
N SER A 54 0.73 -12.42 5.74
CA SER A 54 1.40 -12.40 4.44
C SER A 54 1.99 -11.03 4.11
N VAL A 55 2.80 -11.00 3.05
CA VAL A 55 3.34 -9.74 2.54
C VAL A 55 2.21 -8.76 2.18
N PHE A 56 1.12 -9.27 1.61
CA PHE A 56 -0.04 -8.46 1.24
C PHE A 56 -0.76 -7.89 2.46
N ASP A 57 -0.94 -8.67 3.53
CA ASP A 57 -1.63 -8.16 4.72
C ASP A 57 -0.84 -7.05 5.41
N ILE A 58 0.49 -7.17 5.43
CA ILE A 58 1.39 -6.16 5.99
C ILE A 58 1.40 -4.91 5.09
N SER A 59 1.49 -5.07 3.77
CA SER A 59 1.37 -3.97 2.80
C SER A 59 0.07 -3.20 3.00
N GLN A 60 -1.05 -3.91 3.09
CA GLN A 60 -2.37 -3.29 3.30
C GLN A 60 -2.44 -2.58 4.66
N TYR A 61 -1.88 -3.17 5.73
CA TYR A 61 -1.83 -2.55 7.05
C TYR A 61 -1.08 -1.20 7.03
N PHE A 62 0.01 -1.10 6.27
CA PHE A 62 0.77 0.14 6.10
C PHE A 62 0.23 1.07 5.00
N GLY A 63 -0.89 0.72 4.36
CA GLY A 63 -1.50 1.54 3.31
C GLY A 63 -0.70 1.57 2.00
N LEU A 64 0.09 0.52 1.75
CA LEU A 64 0.81 0.28 0.52
C LEU A 64 -0.08 -0.45 -0.50
N ASP A 65 0.18 -0.18 -1.78
CA ASP A 65 -0.36 -0.91 -2.91
C ASP A 65 0.26 -2.32 -2.95
N PRO A 66 -0.54 -3.37 -3.20
CA PRO A 66 -0.09 -4.75 -3.14
C PRO A 66 0.89 -5.06 -4.29
N TYR A 67 2.05 -5.59 -3.94
CA TYR A 67 3.06 -6.08 -4.87
C TYR A 67 3.89 -7.17 -4.20
N MET A 68 4.21 -8.23 -4.93
CA MET A 68 5.13 -9.30 -4.54
C MET A 68 5.78 -9.82 -5.83
N GLN A 69 7.10 -9.97 -5.82
CA GLN A 69 7.88 -10.48 -6.97
C GLN A 69 7.80 -12.00 -7.07
#